data_AF-A0A536Y4K6-F1
#
_entry.id   AF-A0A536Y4K6-F1
#
_cell.length_a   1.000
_cell.length_b   1.000
_cell.length_c   1.000
_cell.angle_alpha   90.00
_cell.angle_beta   90.00
_cell.angle_gamma   90.00
#
_symmetry.space_group_name_H-M   'P 1'
#
loop_
_entity.id
_entity.type
_entity.pdbx_description
1 polymer ?
#
loop_
_entity_poly.entity_id
_entity_poly.type
_entity_poly.pdbx_seq_one_letter_code
_entity_poly.pdbx_strand_id
1 'polypeptide(L)'
;MSQTILKSLFAVLFALCASSALAQMPNPYGAPISLENAKKAAAAAEAEARKNNWKMAFAVTDISGDLVYLEKMDATQTGSVAVAI
;
A
#
# COMPACT_ATOMS: atom_id res chain seq x y z
N MET A 1 -29.90 -36.55 -20.29
CA MET A 1 -29.35 -35.18 -20.34
C MET A 1 -27.84 -35.32 -20.52
N SER A 2 -27.32 -35.00 -21.72
CA SER A 2 -25.97 -35.41 -22.14
C SER A 2 -24.87 -34.68 -21.36
N GLN A 3 -23.87 -35.42 -20.86
CA GLN A 3 -22.70 -34.91 -20.14
C GLN A 3 -21.93 -33.81 -20.89
N THR A 4 -22.07 -33.77 -22.22
CA THR A 4 -21.50 -32.70 -23.06
C THR A 4 -22.16 -31.35 -22.81
N ILE A 5 -23.48 -31.30 -22.62
CA ILE A 5 -24.23 -30.04 -22.39
C ILE A 5 -23.85 -29.45 -21.04
N LEU A 6 -23.70 -30.28 -20.01
CA LEU A 6 -23.32 -29.84 -18.66
C LEU A 6 -21.89 -29.28 -18.61
N LYS A 7 -20.95 -29.89 -19.34
CA LYS A 7 -19.56 -29.38 -19.46
C LYS A 7 -19.48 -28.06 -20.21
N SER A 8 -20.22 -27.92 -21.32
CA SER A 8 -20.29 -26.66 -22.07
C SER A 8 -20.88 -25.54 -21.23
N LEU A 9 -21.91 -25.81 -20.43
CA LEU A 9 -22.53 -24.83 -19.55
C LEU A 9 -21.56 -24.37 -18.44
N PHE A 10 -20.79 -25.30 -17.87
CA PHE A 10 -19.80 -24.97 -16.84
C PHE A 10 -18.63 -24.14 -17.39
N ALA A 11 -18.18 -24.43 -18.61
CA ALA A 11 -17.13 -23.66 -19.29
C ALA A 11 -17.57 -22.22 -19.62
N VAL A 12 -18.83 -22.04 -20.04
CA VAL A 12 -19.40 -20.70 -20.29
C VAL A 12 -19.54 -19.92 -18.99
N LEU A 13 -19.97 -20.56 -17.90
CA LEU A 13 -20.07 -19.93 -16.59
C LEU A 13 -18.70 -19.48 -16.06
N PHE A 14 -17.66 -20.31 -16.23
CA PHE A 14 -16.29 -19.95 -15.83
C PHE A 14 -15.73 -18.78 -16.66
N ALA A 15 -16.01 -18.73 -17.96
CA ALA A 15 -15.61 -17.63 -18.84
C ALA A 15 -16.29 -16.29 -18.49
N LEU A 16 -17.57 -16.32 -18.09
CA LEU A 16 -18.27 -15.11 -17.61
C LEU A 16 -17.67 -14.58 -16.30
N CYS A 17 -17.29 -15.46 -15.36
CA CYS A 17 -16.67 -15.04 -14.09
C CYS A 17 -15.24 -14.48 -14.27
N ALA A 18 -14.50 -14.89 -15.30
CA ALA A 18 -13.17 -14.35 -15.58
C ALA A 18 -13.21 -12.90 -16.11
N SER A 19 -14.32 -12.48 -16.71
CA SER A 19 -14.47 -11.15 -17.32
C SER A 19 -14.56 -10.01 -16.29
N SER A 20 -15.00 -10.29 -15.07
CA SER A 20 -15.03 -9.30 -13.99
C SER A 20 -13.65 -8.94 -13.43
N ALA A 21 -12.63 -9.78 -13.63
CA ALA A 21 -11.27 -9.51 -13.15
C ALA A 21 -10.53 -8.43 -13.99
N LEU A 22 -10.91 -8.24 -15.25
CA LEU A 22 -10.31 -7.25 -16.16
C LEU A 22 -11.08 -5.91 -16.21
N ALA A 23 -12.20 -5.81 -15.49
CA ALA A 23 -13.03 -4.61 -15.47
C ALA A 23 -12.60 -3.58 -14.41
N GLN A 24 -11.50 -3.80 -13.70
CA GLN A 24 -11.01 -2.86 -12.71
C GLN A 24 -10.42 -1.64 -13.43
N MET A 25 -11.14 -0.52 -13.38
CA MET A 25 -10.68 0.76 -13.89
C MET A 25 -9.33 1.10 -13.21
N PRO A 26 -8.31 1.58 -13.96
CA PRO A 26 -7.02 1.95 -13.37
C PRO A 26 -7.25 2.89 -12.19
N ASN A 27 -6.67 2.58 -11.03
CA ASN A 27 -6.82 3.41 -9.85
C ASN A 27 -6.34 4.83 -10.19
N PRO A 28 -7.21 5.87 -10.12
CA PRO A 28 -6.81 7.24 -10.46
C PRO A 28 -5.71 7.78 -9.53
N TYR A 29 -5.51 7.14 -8.37
CA TYR A 29 -4.51 7.50 -7.36
C TYR A 29 -3.19 6.69 -7.48
N GLY A 30 -3.10 5.77 -8.44
CA GLY A 30 -1.90 4.96 -8.67
C GLY A 30 -1.80 3.71 -7.77
N ALA A 31 -0.61 3.11 -7.73
CA ALA A 31 -0.33 1.94 -6.91
C ALA A 31 0.07 2.36 -5.48
N PRO A 32 -0.36 1.62 -4.44
CA PRO A 32 0.12 1.83 -3.07
C PRO A 32 1.65 1.72 -2.98
N ILE A 33 2.25 2.46 -2.06
CA ILE A 33 3.68 2.36 -1.78
C ILE A 33 4.01 0.99 -1.16
N SER A 34 5.10 0.36 -1.61
CA SER A 34 5.58 -0.88 -0.99
C SER A 34 6.28 -0.58 0.34
N LEU A 35 6.24 -1.53 1.28
CA LEU A 35 6.94 -1.39 2.57
C LEU A 35 8.45 -1.13 2.41
N GLU A 36 9.07 -1.76 1.40
CA GLU A 36 10.49 -1.54 1.10
C GLU A 36 10.77 -0.09 0.70
N ASN A 37 9.93 0.48 -0.18
CA ASN A 37 10.08 1.87 -0.62
C ASN A 37 9.75 2.85 0.51
N ALA A 38 8.76 2.56 1.35
CA ALA A 38 8.44 3.36 2.53
C ALA A 38 9.63 3.45 3.49
N LYS A 39 10.28 2.31 3.78
CA LYS A 39 11.50 2.28 4.62
C LYS A 39 12.66 3.04 3.98
N LYS A 40 12.86 2.93 2.66
CA LYS A 40 13.90 3.68 1.95
C LYS A 40 13.68 5.19 2.05
N ALA A 41 12.43 5.65 1.91
CA ALA A 41 12.08 7.06 2.05
C ALA A 41 12.31 7.56 3.48
N ALA A 42 11.86 6.80 4.48
CA ALA A 42 12.04 7.13 5.89
C ALA A 42 13.54 7.21 6.27
N ALA A 43 14.35 6.24 5.85
CA ALA A 43 15.80 6.25 6.09
C ALA A 43 16.51 7.46 5.47
N ALA A 44 16.07 7.93 4.30
CA ALA A 44 16.61 9.16 3.71
C ALA A 44 16.27 10.41 4.53
N ALA A 45 15.04 10.49 5.05
CA ALA A 45 14.61 11.57 5.94
C ALA A 45 15.33 11.52 7.29
N GLU A 46 15.53 10.33 7.86
CA GLU A 46 16.30 10.10 9.08
C GLU A 46 17.75 10.56 8.91
N ALA A 47 18.40 10.22 7.80
CA ALA A 47 19.76 10.64 7.51
C ALA A 47 19.89 12.17 7.48
N GLU A 48 18.91 12.87 6.93
CA GLU A 48 18.89 14.34 6.91
C GLU A 48 18.62 14.93 8.29
N ALA A 49 17.67 14.37 9.05
CA ALA A 49 17.44 14.79 10.43
C ALA A 49 18.68 14.61 11.30
N ARG A 50 19.43 13.51 11.12
CA ARG A 50 20.70 13.26 11.81
C ARG A 50 21.75 14.33 11.47
N LYS A 51 21.92 14.69 10.19
CA LYS A 51 22.86 15.77 9.79
C LYS A 51 22.53 17.11 10.44
N ASN A 52 21.23 17.40 10.58
CA ASN A 52 20.74 18.65 11.16
C ASN A 52 20.54 18.58 12.69
N ASN A 53 20.90 17.47 13.33
CA ASN A 53 20.69 17.21 14.75
C ASN A 53 19.23 17.32 15.22
N TRP A 54 18.26 17.05 14.34
CA TRP A 54 16.84 17.02 14.67
C TRP A 54 16.43 15.67 15.27
N LYS A 55 15.45 15.72 16.17
CA LYS A 55 14.81 14.54 16.79
C LYS A 55 13.39 14.44 16.25
N MET A 56 13.19 13.53 15.30
CA MET A 56 11.98 13.50 14.48
C MET A 56 11.28 12.13 14.51
N ALA A 57 9.99 12.14 14.21
CA ALA A 57 9.21 10.97 13.84
C ALA A 57 8.88 11.06 12.34
N PHE A 58 8.91 9.93 11.64
CA PHE A 58 8.64 9.85 10.22
C PHE A 58 7.52 8.84 10.01
N ALA A 59 6.44 9.27 9.35
CA ALA A 59 5.35 8.40 8.95
C ALA A 59 5.24 8.41 7.42
N VAL A 60 4.92 7.25 6.86
CA VAL A 60 4.65 7.06 5.44
C VAL A 60 3.28 6.42 5.33
N THR A 61 2.36 7.10 4.65
CA THR A 61 1.00 6.64 4.39
C THR A 61 0.87 6.15 2.95
N ASP A 62 -0.09 5.26 2.70
CA ASP A 62 -0.47 4.89 1.35
C ASP A 62 -1.46 5.90 0.73
N ILE A 63 -1.93 5.58 -0.47
CA ILE A 63 -2.91 6.37 -1.21
C ILE A 63 -4.30 6.44 -0.55
N SER A 64 -4.59 5.51 0.36
CA SER A 64 -5.84 5.44 1.12
C SER A 64 -5.78 6.31 2.38
N GLY A 65 -4.59 6.83 2.71
CA GLY A 65 -4.29 7.53 3.97
C GLY A 65 -3.95 6.58 5.11
N ASP A 66 -3.79 5.28 4.84
CA ASP A 66 -3.46 4.29 5.85
C ASP A 66 -1.96 4.30 6.13
N LEU A 67 -1.59 4.17 7.40
CA LEU A 67 -0.20 4.12 7.82
C LEU A 67 0.48 2.84 7.32
N VAL A 68 1.54 2.99 6.54
CA VAL A 68 2.36 1.88 6.04
C VAL A 68 3.62 1.69 6.88
N TYR A 69 4.26 2.79 7.27
CA TYR A 69 5.48 2.74 8.06
C TYR A 69 5.60 3.95 8.98
N LEU A 70 6.02 3.70 10.22
CA LEU A 70 6.35 4.72 11.20
C LEU A 70 7.67 4.35 11.85
N GLU A 71 8.57 5.31 11.95
CA GLU A 71 9.74 5.24 12.81
C GLU A 71 9.90 6.53 13.60
N LYS A 72 10.45 6.41 14.82
CA LYS A 72 10.64 7.55 15.72
C LYS A 72 12.05 7.48 16.26
N MET A 73 12.80 8.57 16.08
CA MET A 73 14.15 8.68 16.63
C MET A 73 14.11 8.77 18.15
N ASP A 74 15.20 8.34 18.80
CA ASP A 74 15.38 8.50 20.24
C ASP A 74 15.33 9.98 20.65
N ALA A 75 14.76 10.25 21.82
CA ALA A 75 14.55 11.59 22.38
C ALA A 75 13.63 12.53 21.56
N THR A 76 12.90 12.01 20.57
CA THR A 76 11.83 12.75 19.88
C THR A 76 10.64 13.00 20.80
N GLN A 77 10.00 14.17 20.69
CA GLN A 77 8.80 14.50 21.45
C GLN A 77 7.68 13.48 21.20
N THR A 78 7.02 13.00 22.26
CA THR A 78 5.96 11.97 22.16
C THR A 78 4.83 12.39 21.22
N GLY A 79 4.48 13.68 21.20
CA GLY A 79 3.44 14.23 20.32
C GLY A 79 3.77 14.17 18.83
N SER A 80 5.06 14.08 18.45
CA SER A 80 5.46 14.05 17.04
C SER A 80 4.94 12.83 16.30
N VAL A 81 4.64 11.72 17.00
CA VAL A 81 4.03 10.54 16.36
C VAL A 81 2.64 10.89 15.81
N ALA A 82 1.82 11.59 16.60
CA ALA A 82 0.47 11.97 16.17
C ALA A 82 0.47 13.09 15.13
N VAL A 83 1.54 13.90 15.07
CA VAL A 83 1.69 14.96 14.07
C VAL A 83 2.24 14.42 12.74
N ALA A 84 3.02 13.34 12.78
CA ALA A 84 3.61 12.75 11.60
C ALA A 84 2.59 11.93 10.78
N ILE A 85 1.63 11.28 11.45
CA ILE A 85 0.54 10.48 10.86
C ILE A 85 -0.56 11.41 10.37
#